data_AF-A0A1Q3ZZB1-F1
#
_entry.id   AF-A0A1Q3ZZB1-F1
#
_cell.length_a   1.000
_cell.length_b   1.000
_cell.length_c   1.000
_cell.angle_alpha   90.00
_cell.angle_beta   90.00
_cell.angle_gamma   90.00
#
_symmetry.space_group_name_H-M   'P 1'
#
loop_
_entity.id
_entity.type
_entity.pdbx_description
1 polymer ?
#
loop_
_entity_poly.entity_id
_entity_poly.type
_entity_poly.pdbx_seq_one_letter_code
_entity_poly.pdbx_strand_id
1 'polypeptide(L)'
;MSGGSRALPPGLGPALARALGVIARADGAVLAGLALLVAITAATGLPVVAHGIALIALVLLANAVHELGHLVAYRMLAPHGRAVFAYDGMRGALTREPLPRRRDRAVTAAGPLAPLVLALCATPLAALFPAEVVGAGIIAVGHLLGLALPTADRRAWREAAPSPNADPAPTLGA
;
A
#
# COMPACT_ATOMS: atom_id res chain seq x y z
N MET A 1 -20.14 -5.86 2.10
CA MET A 1 -19.04 -6.62 2.74
C MET A 1 -18.47 -5.74 3.84
N SER A 2 -18.49 -6.17 5.10
CA SER A 2 -17.91 -5.40 6.21
C SER A 2 -16.38 -5.50 6.15
N GLY A 3 -15.71 -4.40 5.80
CA GLY A 3 -14.24 -4.33 5.84
C GLY A 3 -13.73 -4.73 7.23
N GLY A 4 -12.81 -5.70 7.29
CA GLY A 4 -12.33 -6.24 8.56
C GLY A 4 -11.17 -5.41 9.10
N SER A 5 -11.36 -4.68 10.20
CA SER A 5 -10.22 -4.12 10.94
C SER A 5 -9.59 -5.19 11.82
N ARG A 6 -8.26 -5.25 11.86
CA ARG A 6 -7.51 -6.20 12.70
C ARG A 6 -6.31 -5.55 13.34
N ALA A 7 -6.19 -5.72 14.65
CA ALA A 7 -4.96 -5.42 15.37
C ALA A 7 -3.81 -6.27 14.80
N LEU A 8 -2.66 -5.65 14.59
CA LEU A 8 -1.48 -6.29 14.05
C LEU A 8 -0.55 -6.74 15.17
N PRO A 9 -0.01 -7.98 15.10
CA PRO A 9 0.99 -8.44 16.05
C PRO A 9 2.29 -7.61 15.93
N PRO A 10 3.13 -7.59 16.98
CA PRO A 10 4.45 -6.99 16.90
C PRO A 10 5.34 -7.71 15.87
N GLY A 11 6.32 -7.00 15.34
CA GLY A 11 7.26 -7.50 14.33
C GLY A 11 6.72 -7.44 12.89
N LEU A 12 7.64 -7.40 11.93
CA LEU A 12 7.31 -7.23 10.51
C LEU A 12 6.63 -8.47 9.91
N GLY A 13 7.24 -9.64 10.08
CA GLY A 13 6.74 -10.89 9.47
C GLY A 13 5.30 -11.24 9.87
N PRO A 14 4.99 -11.35 11.19
CA PRO A 14 3.63 -11.63 11.64
C PRO A 14 2.61 -10.56 11.22
N ALA A 15 3.01 -9.29 11.18
CA ALA A 15 2.14 -8.21 10.74
C ALA A 15 1.83 -8.30 9.24
N LEU A 16 2.85 -8.58 8.40
CA LEU A 16 2.69 -8.81 6.97
C LEU A 16 1.78 -10.01 6.69
N ALA A 17 2.02 -11.15 7.35
CA ALA A 17 1.18 -12.33 7.17
C ALA A 17 -0.31 -12.02 7.50
N ARG A 18 -0.56 -11.26 8.57
CA ARG A 18 -1.93 -10.85 8.94
C ARG A 18 -2.53 -9.88 7.93
N ALA A 19 -1.78 -8.89 7.46
CA ALA A 19 -2.24 -7.93 6.46
C ALA A 19 -2.53 -8.58 5.11
N LEU A 20 -1.64 -9.46 4.63
CA LEU A 20 -1.84 -10.27 3.43
C LEU A 20 -3.10 -11.15 3.56
N GLY A 21 -3.35 -11.74 4.72
CA GLY A 21 -4.58 -12.49 4.97
C GLY A 21 -5.85 -11.62 5.00
N VAL A 22 -5.76 -10.32 5.31
CA VAL A 22 -6.88 -9.38 5.15
C VAL A 22 -7.08 -9.03 3.67
N ILE A 23 -6.01 -8.66 2.97
CA ILE A 23 -6.03 -8.33 1.54
C ILE A 23 -6.56 -9.50 0.70
N ALA A 24 -6.03 -10.71 0.91
CA ALA A 24 -6.46 -11.91 0.18
C ALA A 24 -7.95 -12.22 0.39
N ARG A 25 -8.53 -11.90 1.55
CA ARG A 25 -9.97 -12.08 1.79
C ARG A 25 -10.83 -10.99 1.16
N ALA A 26 -10.30 -9.78 1.00
CA ALA A 26 -10.99 -8.69 0.33
C ALA A 26 -10.95 -8.86 -1.20
N ASP A 27 -9.75 -9.07 -1.75
CA ASP A 27 -9.51 -9.00 -3.19
C ASP A 27 -9.30 -10.37 -3.85
N GLY A 28 -9.05 -11.43 -3.08
CA GLY A 28 -8.59 -12.71 -3.65
C GLY A 28 -9.57 -13.31 -4.66
N ALA A 29 -10.88 -13.28 -4.37
CA ALA A 29 -11.90 -13.77 -5.30
C ALA A 29 -12.00 -12.90 -6.55
N VAL A 30 -11.89 -11.57 -6.40
CA VAL A 30 -11.94 -10.62 -7.52
C VAL A 30 -10.71 -10.78 -8.42
N LEU A 31 -9.51 -10.83 -7.83
CA LEU A 31 -8.26 -11.04 -8.56
C LEU A 31 -8.24 -12.39 -9.28
N ALA A 32 -8.73 -13.46 -8.64
CA ALA A 32 -8.85 -14.77 -9.28
C ALA A 32 -9.83 -14.74 -10.46
N GLY A 33 -10.97 -14.05 -10.31
CA GLY A 33 -11.93 -13.85 -11.39
C GLY A 33 -11.35 -13.04 -12.56
N LEU A 34 -10.63 -11.95 -12.27
CA LEU A 34 -9.95 -11.16 -13.29
C LEU A 34 -8.88 -11.98 -14.01
N ALA A 35 -8.07 -12.77 -13.29
CA ALA A 35 -7.05 -13.63 -13.89
C ALA A 35 -7.68 -14.69 -14.82
N LEU A 36 -8.79 -15.30 -14.41
CA LEU A 36 -9.53 -16.25 -15.24
C LEU A 36 -10.08 -15.56 -16.50
N LEU A 37 -10.64 -14.36 -16.37
CA LEU A 37 -11.14 -13.60 -17.52
C LEU A 37 -10.02 -13.20 -18.49
N VAL A 38 -8.84 -12.82 -17.99
CA VAL A 38 -7.65 -12.58 -18.83
C VAL A 38 -7.31 -13.85 -19.62
N ALA A 39 -7.24 -15.01 -18.96
CA ALA A 39 -6.93 -16.27 -19.62
C ALA A 39 -7.97 -16.65 -20.69
N ILE A 40 -9.26 -16.54 -20.38
CA ILE A 40 -10.34 -16.85 -21.34
C ILE A 40 -10.29 -15.90 -22.53
N THR A 41 -10.21 -14.59 -22.31
CA THR A 41 -10.22 -13.60 -23.39
C THR A 41 -8.98 -13.71 -24.29
N ALA A 42 -7.82 -14.00 -23.71
CA ALA A 42 -6.62 -14.31 -24.47
C ALA A 42 -6.80 -15.58 -25.33
N ALA A 43 -7.35 -16.66 -24.75
CA ALA A 43 -7.57 -17.93 -25.44
C ALA A 43 -8.60 -17.82 -26.59
N THR A 44 -9.57 -16.90 -26.49
CA THR A 44 -10.56 -16.63 -27.54
C THR A 44 -10.09 -15.65 -28.60
N GLY A 45 -8.82 -15.21 -28.59
CA GLY A 45 -8.26 -14.30 -29.59
C GLY A 45 -8.66 -12.84 -29.41
N LEU A 46 -8.96 -12.41 -28.18
CA LEU A 46 -9.30 -11.01 -27.84
C LEU A 46 -8.20 -10.36 -26.98
N PRO A 47 -6.96 -10.20 -27.49
CA PRO A 47 -5.82 -9.78 -26.68
C PRO A 47 -5.97 -8.36 -26.11
N VAL A 48 -6.55 -7.43 -26.86
CA VAL A 48 -6.79 -6.05 -26.39
C VAL A 48 -7.68 -6.04 -25.14
N VAL A 49 -8.71 -6.90 -25.11
CA VAL A 49 -9.61 -7.03 -23.96
C VAL A 49 -8.85 -7.65 -22.78
N ALA A 50 -8.04 -8.67 -23.02
CA ALA A 50 -7.22 -9.31 -22.00
C ALA A 50 -6.27 -8.30 -21.32
N HIS A 51 -5.57 -7.46 -22.09
CA HIS A 51 -4.72 -6.38 -21.57
C HIS A 51 -5.52 -5.38 -20.72
N GLY A 52 -6.70 -4.96 -21.17
CA GLY A 52 -7.57 -4.06 -20.41
C GLY A 52 -7.97 -4.63 -19.04
N ILE A 53 -8.30 -5.92 -18.98
CA ILE A 53 -8.63 -6.62 -17.73
C ILE A 53 -7.39 -6.76 -16.83
N ALA A 54 -6.22 -7.07 -17.41
CA ALA A 54 -4.96 -7.15 -16.68
C ALA A 54 -4.59 -5.81 -16.02
N LEU A 55 -4.81 -4.68 -16.70
CA LEU A 55 -4.61 -3.35 -16.15
C LEU A 55 -5.52 -3.07 -14.95
N ILE A 56 -6.78 -3.52 -14.98
CA ILE A 56 -7.70 -3.41 -13.82
C ILE A 56 -7.16 -4.22 -12.64
N ALA A 57 -6.67 -5.45 -12.87
CA ALA A 57 -6.05 -6.25 -11.83
C ALA A 57 -4.79 -5.59 -11.25
N LEU A 58 -3.98 -4.95 -12.10
CA LEU A 58 -2.79 -4.20 -11.67
C LEU A 58 -3.14 -3.02 -10.76
N VAL A 59 -4.25 -2.32 -10.99
CA VAL A 59 -4.71 -1.23 -10.10
C VAL A 59 -5.02 -1.76 -8.70
N LEU A 60 -5.73 -2.89 -8.59
CA LEU A 60 -6.04 -3.50 -7.30
C LEU A 60 -4.76 -3.97 -6.58
N LEU A 61 -3.84 -4.60 -7.31
CA LEU A 61 -2.55 -5.01 -6.75
C LEU A 61 -1.71 -3.82 -6.30
N ALA A 62 -1.69 -2.73 -7.06
CA ALA A 62 -0.99 -1.50 -6.68
C ALA A 62 -1.57 -0.89 -5.40
N ASN A 63 -2.89 -0.90 -5.23
CA ASN A 63 -3.54 -0.45 -4.00
C ASN A 63 -3.14 -1.32 -2.78
N ALA A 64 -3.15 -2.64 -2.95
CA ALA A 64 -2.66 -3.54 -1.91
C ALA A 64 -1.19 -3.29 -1.56
N VAL A 65 -0.32 -3.10 -2.56
CA VAL A 65 1.10 -2.79 -2.38
C VAL A 65 1.31 -1.43 -1.69
N HIS A 66 0.51 -0.44 -2.03
CA HIS A 66 0.51 0.86 -1.38
C HIS A 66 0.25 0.74 0.13
N GLU A 67 -0.80 0.04 0.53
CA GLU A 67 -1.13 -0.16 1.94
C GLU A 67 -0.07 -0.98 2.68
N LEU A 68 0.50 -1.99 2.02
CA LEU A 68 1.63 -2.75 2.55
C LEU A 68 2.89 -1.88 2.71
N GLY A 69 3.12 -0.90 1.83
CA GLY A 69 4.23 0.06 1.93
C GLY A 69 4.20 0.85 3.25
N HIS A 70 3.04 1.37 3.63
CA HIS A 70 2.85 2.02 4.94
C HIS A 70 3.15 1.06 6.09
N LEU A 71 2.62 -0.16 6.03
CA LEU A 71 2.79 -1.15 7.08
C LEU A 71 4.26 -1.54 7.26
N VAL A 72 4.96 -1.85 6.17
CA VAL A 72 6.38 -2.22 6.19
C VAL A 72 7.20 -1.11 6.82
N ALA A 73 7.03 0.13 6.34
CA ALA A 73 7.76 1.27 6.88
C ALA A 73 7.47 1.50 8.37
N TYR A 74 6.20 1.40 8.79
CA TYR A 74 5.83 1.53 10.19
C TYR A 74 6.49 0.46 11.05
N ARG A 75 6.44 -0.81 10.63
CA ARG A 75 7.02 -1.93 11.38
C ARG A 75 8.53 -1.91 11.43
N MET A 76 9.20 -1.34 10.43
CA MET A 76 10.65 -1.11 10.50
C MET A 76 11.02 -0.01 11.50
N LEU A 77 10.18 1.02 11.66
CA LEU A 77 10.46 2.19 12.52
C LEU A 77 9.94 2.03 13.95
N ALA A 78 8.90 1.24 14.15
CA ALA A 78 8.29 0.91 15.44
C ALA A 78 7.86 -0.56 15.50
N PRO A 79 8.81 -1.52 15.62
CA PRO A 79 8.51 -2.95 15.56
C PRO A 79 7.44 -3.41 16.56
N HIS A 80 7.42 -2.79 17.74
CA HIS A 80 6.50 -3.11 18.85
C HIS A 80 5.33 -2.13 18.99
N GLY A 81 5.24 -1.11 18.13
CA GLY A 81 4.18 -0.11 18.19
C GLY A 81 2.80 -0.70 17.87
N ARG A 82 1.75 -0.16 18.50
CA ARG A 82 0.37 -0.61 18.26
C ARG A 82 -0.11 -0.12 16.90
N ALA A 83 -0.64 -1.05 16.10
CA ALA A 83 -1.26 -0.73 14.82
C ALA A 83 -2.45 -1.64 14.53
N VAL A 84 -3.43 -1.10 13.80
CA VAL A 84 -4.62 -1.75 13.29
C VAL A 84 -4.62 -1.54 11.78
N PHE A 85 -4.80 -2.64 11.04
CA PHE A 85 -4.92 -2.62 9.59
C PHE A 85 -6.36 -2.90 9.21
N ALA A 86 -6.94 -2.04 8.39
CA ALA A 86 -8.25 -2.21 7.78
C ALA A 86 -8.11 -2.14 6.27
N TYR A 87 -8.82 -3.01 5.56
CA TYR A 87 -8.80 -3.03 4.10
C TYR A 87 -10.11 -3.65 3.58
N ASP A 88 -10.73 -2.99 2.61
CA ASP A 88 -11.98 -3.40 1.97
C ASP A 88 -11.88 -3.60 0.45
N GLY A 89 -10.64 -3.61 -0.08
CA GLY A 89 -10.32 -3.77 -1.49
C GLY A 89 -9.98 -2.44 -2.16
N MET A 90 -10.90 -1.48 -2.12
CA MET A 90 -10.68 -0.17 -2.72
C MET A 90 -10.10 0.85 -1.73
N ARG A 91 -10.28 0.62 -0.44
CA ARG A 91 -9.81 1.48 0.64
C ARG A 91 -9.00 0.66 1.62
N GLY A 92 -7.84 1.17 1.99
CA GLY A 92 -7.07 0.71 3.12
C GLY A 92 -6.87 1.82 4.14
N ALA A 93 -6.56 1.41 5.37
CA ALA A 93 -6.14 2.32 6.41
C ALA A 93 -5.23 1.59 7.40
N LEU A 94 -4.09 2.20 7.69
CA LEU A 94 -3.22 1.82 8.80
C LEU A 94 -3.39 2.82 9.94
N THR A 95 -4.20 2.47 10.94
CA THR A 95 -4.25 3.23 12.19
C THR A 95 -3.10 2.77 13.08
N ARG A 96 -2.32 3.70 13.61
CA ARG A 96 -1.07 3.39 14.32
C ARG A 96 -0.76 4.39 15.42
N GLU A 97 0.10 3.99 16.35
CA GLU A 97 0.65 4.94 17.32
C GLU A 97 1.43 6.07 16.61
N PRO A 98 1.33 7.32 17.13
CA PRO A 98 2.05 8.46 16.59
C PRO A 98 3.56 8.24 16.59
N LEU A 99 4.25 8.72 15.55
CA LEU A 99 5.70 8.72 15.46
C LEU A 99 6.25 10.16 15.46
N PRO A 100 7.54 10.35 15.78
CA PRO A 100 8.21 11.62 15.54
C PRO A 100 8.05 12.06 14.07
N ARG A 101 7.88 13.37 13.83
CA ARG A 101 7.48 13.94 12.54
C ARG A 101 8.17 13.35 11.30
N ARG A 102 9.49 13.20 11.35
CA ARG A 102 10.29 12.68 10.23
C ARG A 102 9.97 11.21 9.92
N ARG A 103 9.84 10.39 10.95
CA ARG A 103 9.49 8.97 10.83
C ARG A 103 8.04 8.81 10.38
N ASP A 104 7.15 9.62 10.94
CA ASP A 104 5.74 9.66 10.58
C ASP A 104 5.54 9.95 9.08
N ARG A 105 6.22 10.99 8.59
CA ARG A 105 6.27 11.33 7.16
C ARG A 105 6.86 10.21 6.31
N ALA A 106 7.95 9.59 6.74
CA ALA A 106 8.54 8.48 6.01
C ALA A 106 7.54 7.32 5.84
N VAL A 107 6.79 6.97 6.90
CA VAL A 107 5.71 5.98 6.81
C VAL A 107 4.65 6.42 5.82
N THR A 108 4.21 7.69 5.87
CA THR A 108 3.19 8.22 4.96
C THR A 108 3.64 8.30 3.50
N ALA A 109 4.92 8.53 3.20
CA ALA A 109 5.41 8.47 1.82
C ALA A 109 5.63 7.04 1.32
N ALA A 110 5.92 6.09 2.22
CA ALA A 110 6.24 4.72 1.84
C ALA A 110 5.10 4.03 1.08
N GLY A 111 3.84 4.30 1.41
CA GLY A 111 2.70 3.75 0.68
C GLY A 111 2.67 4.19 -0.79
N PRO A 112 2.57 5.50 -1.07
CA PRO A 112 2.64 6.04 -2.44
C PRO A 112 3.88 5.62 -3.23
N LEU A 113 5.02 5.42 -2.58
CA LEU A 113 6.27 4.99 -3.22
C LEU A 113 6.33 3.48 -3.51
N ALA A 114 5.61 2.64 -2.76
CA ALA A 114 5.71 1.19 -2.91
C ALA A 114 5.30 0.66 -4.30
N PRO A 115 4.24 1.17 -4.98
CA PRO A 115 3.92 0.77 -6.34
C PRO A 115 5.04 1.06 -7.36
N LEU A 116 5.90 2.05 -7.12
CA LEU A 116 7.05 2.31 -8.01
C LEU A 116 8.05 1.16 -7.97
N VAL A 117 8.27 0.58 -6.79
CA VAL A 117 9.14 -0.60 -6.64
C VAL A 117 8.57 -1.77 -7.43
N LEU A 118 7.25 -2.00 -7.35
CA LEU A 118 6.58 -3.03 -8.14
C LEU A 118 6.76 -2.79 -9.65
N ALA A 119 6.55 -1.56 -10.12
CA ALA A 119 6.73 -1.21 -11.54
C ALA A 119 8.18 -1.43 -12.00
N LEU A 120 9.18 -1.03 -11.19
CA LEU A 120 10.58 -1.26 -11.48
C LEU A 120 10.92 -2.76 -11.56
N CYS A 121 10.42 -3.56 -10.61
CA CYS A 121 10.57 -5.01 -10.63
C CYS A 121 9.89 -5.67 -11.85
N ALA A 122 8.86 -5.06 -12.41
CA ALA A 122 8.17 -5.57 -13.61
C ALA A 122 8.90 -5.24 -14.93
N THR A 123 9.88 -4.32 -14.93
CA THR A 123 10.60 -3.88 -16.13
C THR A 123 11.17 -5.03 -17.00
N PRO A 124 11.78 -6.10 -16.44
CA PRO A 124 12.27 -7.22 -17.24
C PRO A 124 11.19 -7.94 -18.06
N LEU A 125 9.91 -7.79 -17.69
CA LEU A 125 8.76 -8.37 -18.39
C LEU A 125 8.30 -7.53 -19.59
N ALA A 126 8.88 -6.36 -19.84
CA ALA A 126 8.42 -5.43 -20.87
C ALA A 126 8.48 -6.02 -22.30
N ALA A 127 9.37 -6.97 -22.56
CA ALA A 127 9.45 -7.65 -23.85
C ALA A 127 8.24 -8.56 -24.14
N LEU A 128 7.56 -9.04 -23.09
CA LEU A 128 6.40 -9.92 -23.19
C LEU A 128 5.08 -9.16 -22.96
N PHE A 129 5.10 -8.20 -22.03
CA PHE A 129 3.92 -7.49 -21.54
C PHE A 129 4.16 -5.97 -21.49
N PRO A 130 4.44 -5.31 -22.64
CA PRO A 130 4.82 -3.91 -22.65
C PRO A 130 3.70 -3.00 -22.13
N ALA A 131 2.43 -3.32 -22.45
CA ALA A 131 1.28 -2.54 -22.01
C ALA A 131 1.13 -2.54 -20.49
N GLU A 132 1.29 -3.71 -19.85
CA GLU A 132 1.21 -3.88 -18.40
C GLU A 132 2.35 -3.17 -17.68
N VAL A 133 3.58 -3.22 -18.21
CA VAL A 133 4.72 -2.53 -17.60
C VAL A 133 4.54 -1.01 -17.67
N VAL A 134 4.10 -0.48 -18.81
CA VAL A 134 3.77 0.95 -18.96
C VAL A 134 2.61 1.32 -18.03
N GLY A 135 1.55 0.49 -18.00
CA GLY A 135 0.41 0.68 -17.13
C GLY A 135 0.79 0.71 -15.65
N ALA A 136 1.63 -0.21 -15.19
CA ALA A 136 2.16 -0.24 -13.83
C ALA A 136 2.95 1.04 -13.51
N GLY A 137 3.76 1.54 -14.46
CA GLY A 137 4.46 2.81 -14.33
C GLY A 137 3.50 4.01 -14.16
N ILE A 138 2.46 4.10 -14.99
CA ILE A 138 1.44 5.15 -14.91
C ILE A 138 0.70 5.09 -13.57
N ILE A 139 0.28 3.90 -13.14
CA ILE A 139 -0.40 3.67 -11.86
C ILE A 139 0.51 4.11 -10.70
N ALA A 140 1.78 3.72 -10.71
CA ALA A 140 2.74 4.09 -9.68
C ALA A 140 2.93 5.62 -9.59
N VAL A 141 3.08 6.30 -10.73
CA VAL A 141 3.13 7.77 -10.77
C VAL A 141 1.84 8.39 -10.24
N GLY A 142 0.68 7.81 -10.57
CA GLY A 142 -0.61 8.24 -10.02
C GLY A 142 -0.66 8.20 -8.50
N HIS A 143 -0.18 7.13 -7.87
CA HIS A 143 -0.08 7.04 -6.41
C HIS A 143 0.86 8.11 -5.84
N LEU A 144 2.03 8.34 -6.46
CA LEU A 144 2.97 9.39 -6.04
C LEU A 144 2.36 10.79 -6.11
N LEU A 145 1.65 11.10 -7.19
CA LEU A 145 0.94 12.37 -7.34
C LEU A 145 -0.15 12.54 -6.27
N GLY A 146 -0.66 11.43 -5.72
CA GLY A 146 -1.55 11.41 -4.56
C GLY A 146 -1.00 12.21 -3.37
N LEU A 147 0.31 12.28 -3.16
CA LEU A 147 0.92 13.11 -2.10
C LEU A 147 0.79 14.62 -2.35
N ALA A 148 0.68 15.05 -3.61
CA ALA A 148 0.50 16.45 -3.99
C ALA A 148 -0.99 16.86 -4.03
N LEU A 149 -1.88 15.91 -4.27
CA LEU A 149 -3.34 16.08 -4.36
C LEU A 149 -4.03 16.01 -2.98
N PRO A 150 -5.26 16.52 -2.81
CA PRO A 150 -5.96 16.52 -1.51
C PRO A 150 -6.46 15.13 -1.04
N THR A 151 -5.54 14.18 -0.93
CA THR A 151 -5.76 12.78 -0.49
C THR A 151 -5.64 12.62 1.02
N ALA A 152 -5.96 11.44 1.53
CA ALA A 152 -5.75 11.08 2.93
C ALA A 152 -4.27 11.13 3.32
N ASP A 153 -3.37 10.62 2.47
CA ASP A 153 -1.93 10.62 2.75
C ASP A 153 -1.36 12.03 2.84
N ARG A 154 -1.80 12.95 1.97
CA ARG A 154 -1.37 14.34 2.08
C ARG A 154 -1.85 14.99 3.38
N ARG A 155 -3.06 14.67 3.85
CA ARG A 155 -3.54 15.13 5.16
C ARG A 155 -2.68 14.56 6.28
N ALA A 156 -2.47 13.24 6.30
CA ALA A 156 -1.60 12.58 7.28
C ALA A 156 -0.17 13.16 7.27
N TRP A 157 0.40 13.46 6.10
CA TRP A 157 1.73 14.06 5.96
C TRP A 157 1.81 15.47 6.58
N ARG A 158 0.73 16.25 6.48
CA ARG A 158 0.61 17.59 7.05
C ARG A 158 0.37 17.54 8.55
N GLU A 159 -0.48 16.62 8.99
CA GLU A 159 -0.87 16.39 10.38
C GLU A 159 0.19 15.68 11.20
N ALA A 160 1.19 15.07 10.56
CA ALA A 160 2.36 14.49 11.21
C ALA A 160 2.89 15.45 12.28
N ALA A 161 2.61 15.12 13.53
CA ALA A 161 2.79 16.01 14.66
C ALA A 161 4.24 16.50 14.68
N PRO A 162 4.50 17.78 15.02
CA PRO A 162 5.81 18.14 15.54
C PRO A 162 6.11 17.11 16.62
N SER A 163 7.29 16.48 16.54
CA SER A 163 7.70 15.52 17.57
C SER A 163 7.28 16.08 18.92
N PRO A 164 6.72 15.29 19.85
CA PRO A 164 6.76 15.72 21.23
C PRO A 164 8.24 15.97 21.47
N ASN A 165 8.63 17.24 21.55
CA ASN A 165 9.85 17.55 22.23
C ASN A 165 9.65 16.83 23.55
N ALA A 166 10.51 15.86 23.82
CA ALA A 166 10.92 15.64 25.17
C ALA A 166 11.38 17.01 25.64
N ASP A 167 10.45 17.84 26.12
CA ASP A 167 10.78 18.78 27.15
C ASP A 167 11.31 17.84 28.24
N PRO A 168 12.63 17.81 28.51
CA PRO A 168 13.04 17.23 29.76
C PRO A 168 12.20 17.97 30.78
N ALA A 169 11.38 17.24 31.55
CA ALA A 169 10.70 17.84 32.68
C ALA A 169 11.74 18.69 33.41
N PRO A 170 11.47 19.97 33.71
CA PRO A 170 12.45 20.83 34.36
C PRO A 170 12.98 20.06 35.56
N THR A 171 14.28 19.72 35.53
CA THR A 171 14.96 19.13 36.68
C THR A 171 14.91 20.22 37.74
N LEU A 172 13.93 20.12 38.64
CA LEU A 172 13.85 20.96 39.82
C LEU A 172 15.11 20.70 40.65
N GLY A 173 16.08 21.61 40.55
CA GLY A 173 17.17 21.78 41.50
C GLY A 173 18.24 20.69 41.53
N ALA A 174 19.44 21.04 41.09
CA ALA A 174 20.70 20.59 41.68
C ALA A 174 21.61 21.80 41.81
#